data_AF-A0AAD7NXU3-F1
#
_entry.id   AF-A0AAD7NXU3-F1
#
_cell.length_a   1.000
_cell.length_b   1.000
_cell.length_c   1.000
_cell.angle_alpha   90.00
_cell.angle_beta   90.00
_cell.angle_gamma   90.00
#
_symmetry.space_group_name_H-M   'P 1'
#
loop_
_entity.id
_entity.type
_entity.pdbx_description
1 polymer ?
#
loop_
_entity_poly.entity_id
_entity_poly.type
_entity_poly.pdbx_seq_one_letter_code
_entity_poly.pdbx_strand_id
1 'polypeptide(L)'
;MDLFETITAPGGDAQASANVTRFLKSHGKQIVDTVFDRVPAIGQQCFDERFDKQLERVLQKEGKAIQELLTREQGTSVLELLEEFSMEQLGDELQEVAPTLWRILETTAIPDKTTRREEQGEARRQKRLVFTTACAMLSISRSQLANNYQVVIGLFLLASGASKREMEVLEHAGLSTSYNTIRNHIKTLSAEGIARFEQLIKTQMCFIVWDNLNIAF
;
A
#
# COMPACT_ATOMS: atom_id res chain seq x y z
N MET A 1 -11.80 -11.65 45.97
CA MET A 1 -10.65 -10.76 45.73
C MET A 1 -9.69 -11.51 44.87
N ASP A 2 -9.53 -11.08 43.63
CA ASP A 2 -8.86 -11.86 42.60
C ASP A 2 -7.35 -11.96 42.86
N LEU A 3 -6.83 -13.19 42.79
CA LEU A 3 -5.40 -13.49 42.90
C LEU A 3 -4.59 -12.65 41.89
N PHE A 4 -5.18 -12.37 40.73
CA PHE A 4 -4.61 -11.52 39.69
C PHE A 4 -4.53 -10.05 40.09
N GLU A 5 -5.58 -9.48 40.69
CA GLU A 5 -5.56 -8.08 41.16
C GLU A 5 -4.47 -7.85 42.21
N THR A 6 -4.22 -8.85 43.06
CA THR A 6 -3.20 -8.79 44.12
C THR A 6 -1.76 -8.82 43.56
N ILE A 7 -1.54 -9.48 42.42
CA ILE A 7 -0.23 -9.60 41.77
C ILE A 7 0.06 -8.39 40.85
N THR A 8 -0.98 -7.75 40.29
CA THR A 8 -0.84 -6.63 39.35
C THR A 8 -0.99 -5.23 39.98
N ALA A 9 -1.38 -5.13 41.26
CA ALA A 9 -1.52 -3.86 41.95
C ALA A 9 -0.16 -3.14 42.15
N PRO A 10 -0.12 -1.79 42.10
CA PRO A 10 1.09 -1.02 42.36
C PRO A 10 1.46 -1.15 43.84
N GLY A 11 2.38 -2.08 44.14
CA GLY A 11 2.76 -2.50 45.49
C GLY A 11 2.85 -4.03 45.68
N GLY A 12 2.45 -4.82 44.68
CA GLY A 12 2.58 -6.26 44.66
C GLY A 12 4.03 -6.75 44.50
N ASP A 13 4.27 -7.99 44.95
CA ASP A 13 5.58 -8.63 44.98
C ASP A 13 6.22 -8.66 43.57
N ALA A 14 7.25 -7.82 43.35
CA ALA A 14 7.83 -7.57 42.03
C ALA A 14 8.33 -8.84 41.34
N GLN A 15 8.75 -9.83 42.15
CA GLN A 15 9.19 -11.13 41.69
C GLN A 15 8.04 -12.01 41.20
N ALA A 16 6.86 -11.93 41.82
CA ALA A 16 5.65 -12.61 41.36
C ALA A 16 5.17 -12.05 40.01
N SER A 17 5.19 -10.72 39.86
CA SER A 17 4.85 -10.06 38.58
C SER A 17 5.83 -10.43 37.44
N ALA A 18 7.13 -10.50 37.75
CA ALA A 18 8.14 -10.94 36.78
C ALA A 18 7.94 -12.42 36.36
N ASN A 19 7.62 -13.30 37.31
CA ASN A 19 7.35 -14.71 37.04
C ASN A 19 6.07 -14.91 36.22
N VAL A 20 4.99 -14.20 36.54
CA VAL A 20 3.75 -14.20 35.75
C VAL A 20 4.01 -13.68 34.34
N THR A 21 4.78 -12.59 34.18
CA THR A 21 5.15 -12.06 32.86
C THR A 21 5.94 -13.09 32.05
N ARG A 22 6.88 -13.80 32.67
CA ARG A 22 7.69 -14.84 32.01
C ARG A 22 6.84 -16.05 31.62
N PHE A 23 5.89 -16.43 32.48
CA PHE A 23 4.95 -17.51 32.21
C PHE A 23 4.00 -17.15 31.06
N LEU A 24 3.41 -15.96 31.06
CA LEU A 24 2.54 -15.47 29.98
C LEU A 24 3.31 -15.33 28.65
N LYS A 25 4.58 -14.92 28.67
CA LYS A 25 5.41 -14.90 27.45
C LYS A 25 5.68 -16.28 26.86
N SER A 26 5.79 -17.31 27.70
CA SER A 26 6.12 -18.67 27.26
C SER A 26 4.89 -19.51 26.91
N HIS A 27 3.79 -19.36 27.66
CA HIS A 27 2.61 -20.22 27.55
C HIS A 27 1.31 -19.45 27.24
N GLY A 28 1.36 -18.11 27.20
CA GLY A 28 0.18 -17.27 27.03
C GLY A 28 -0.59 -17.56 25.73
N LYS A 29 0.12 -17.80 24.62
CA LYS A 29 -0.50 -18.18 23.35
C LYS A 29 -1.36 -19.45 23.49
N GLN A 30 -0.79 -20.52 24.06
CA GLN A 30 -1.51 -21.79 24.25
C GLN A 30 -2.71 -21.65 25.19
N ILE A 31 -2.57 -20.85 26.25
CA ILE A 31 -3.67 -20.59 27.19
C ILE A 31 -4.80 -19.87 26.49
N VAL A 32 -4.48 -18.82 25.74
CA VAL A 32 -5.44 -18.00 24.99
C VAL A 32 -6.13 -18.84 23.91
N ASP A 33 -5.37 -19.61 23.11
CA ASP A 33 -5.91 -20.50 22.09
C ASP A 33 -6.87 -21.54 22.71
N THR A 34 -6.47 -22.18 23.82
CA THR A 34 -7.30 -23.19 24.51
C THR A 34 -8.58 -22.60 25.12
N VAL A 35 -8.51 -21.37 25.63
CA VAL A 35 -9.68 -20.67 26.19
C VAL A 35 -10.66 -20.29 25.08
N PHE A 36 -10.16 -19.79 23.96
CA PHE A 36 -10.98 -19.44 22.81
C PHE A 36 -11.62 -20.66 22.13
N ASP A 37 -10.90 -21.78 22.04
CA ASP A 37 -11.44 -23.03 21.50
C ASP A 37 -12.54 -23.63 22.39
N ARG A 38 -12.44 -23.46 23.71
CA ARG A 38 -13.38 -24.05 24.68
C ARG A 38 -14.62 -23.20 24.93
N VAL A 39 -14.53 -21.88 24.82
CA VAL A 39 -15.66 -20.98 25.04
C VAL A 39 -15.75 -19.94 23.92
N PRO A 40 -16.38 -20.27 22.78
CA PRO A 40 -16.50 -19.37 21.63
C PRO A 40 -17.22 -18.06 21.96
N ALA A 41 -18.15 -18.09 22.93
CA ALA A 41 -18.89 -16.92 23.39
C ALA A 41 -18.00 -15.88 24.12
N ILE A 42 -16.97 -16.34 24.85
CA ILE A 42 -15.95 -15.45 25.44
C ILE A 42 -15.02 -14.95 24.34
N GLY A 43 -14.76 -15.77 23.31
CA GLY A 43 -14.17 -15.34 22.05
C GLY A 43 -14.86 -14.09 21.51
N GLN A 44 -16.15 -14.19 21.19
CA GLN A 44 -16.90 -13.04 20.68
C GLN A 44 -16.94 -11.85 21.65
N GLN A 45 -17.20 -12.05 22.95
CA GLN A 45 -17.28 -10.92 23.91
C GLN A 45 -15.93 -10.28 24.26
N CYS A 46 -14.82 -11.01 24.21
CA CYS A 46 -13.49 -10.50 24.54
C CYS A 46 -12.75 -9.96 23.31
N PHE A 47 -13.17 -10.37 22.11
CA PHE A 47 -12.74 -9.78 20.84
C PHE A 47 -13.10 -8.29 20.76
N ASP A 48 -14.27 -7.91 21.28
CA ASP A 48 -14.96 -6.66 20.94
C ASP A 48 -14.30 -5.33 21.39
N GLU A 49 -13.40 -5.30 22.38
CA GLU A 49 -12.87 -3.99 22.85
C GLU A 49 -11.35 -3.86 22.92
N ARG A 50 -10.63 -4.87 23.42
CA ARG A 50 -9.16 -4.77 23.57
C ARG A 50 -8.41 -5.20 22.32
N PHE A 51 -8.87 -6.27 21.68
CA PHE A 51 -8.25 -6.76 20.46
C PHE A 51 -8.52 -5.80 19.30
N ASP A 52 -9.76 -5.32 19.17
CA ASP A 52 -10.13 -4.33 18.15
C ASP A 52 -9.30 -3.04 18.27
N LYS A 53 -9.16 -2.48 19.47
CA LYS A 53 -8.27 -1.30 19.67
C LYS A 53 -6.81 -1.57 19.34
N GLN A 54 -6.32 -2.80 19.55
CA GLN A 54 -4.95 -3.14 19.20
C GLN A 54 -4.79 -3.32 17.68
N LEU A 55 -5.73 -3.99 17.03
CA LEU A 55 -5.77 -4.17 15.58
C LEU A 55 -5.92 -2.83 14.87
N GLU A 56 -6.84 -1.96 15.33
CA GLU A 56 -7.01 -0.59 14.83
C GLU A 56 -5.71 0.20 14.92
N ARG A 57 -4.98 0.13 16.04
CA ARG A 57 -3.68 0.81 16.18
C ARG A 57 -2.65 0.30 15.17
N VAL A 58 -2.59 -1.01 14.95
CA VAL A 58 -1.69 -1.60 13.95
C VAL A 58 -2.07 -1.13 12.55
N LEU A 59 -3.35 -1.21 12.18
CA LEU A 59 -3.84 -0.78 10.87
C LEU A 59 -3.69 0.72 10.65
N GLN A 60 -3.86 1.56 11.68
CA GLN A 60 -3.60 2.99 11.60
C GLN A 60 -2.11 3.29 11.38
N LYS A 61 -1.23 2.54 12.06
CA LYS A 61 0.23 2.67 11.88
C LYS A 61 0.64 2.25 10.46
N GLU A 62 0.18 1.08 10.01
CA GLU A 62 0.43 0.57 8.66
C GLU A 62 -0.15 1.50 7.60
N GLY A 63 -1.38 2.00 7.79
CA GLY A 63 -2.01 2.96 6.89
C GLY A 63 -1.27 4.30 6.80
N LYS A 64 -0.68 4.78 7.90
CA LYS A 64 0.20 5.96 7.89
C LYS A 64 1.50 5.68 7.12
N ALA A 65 2.08 4.51 7.31
CA ALA A 65 3.32 4.15 6.63
C ALA A 65 3.10 3.94 5.11
N ILE A 66 1.96 3.36 4.70
CA ILE A 66 1.53 3.33 3.30
C ILE A 66 1.41 4.75 2.72
N GLN A 67 0.80 5.66 3.48
CA GLN A 67 0.67 7.06 3.06
C GLN A 67 2.05 7.69 2.87
N GLU A 68 2.97 7.50 3.81
CA GLU A 68 4.34 8.03 3.73
C GLU A 68 5.10 7.47 2.52
N LEU A 69 5.04 6.15 2.30
CA LEU A 69 5.67 5.48 1.15
C LEU A 69 5.19 6.04 -0.20
N LEU A 70 3.89 6.29 -0.31
CA LEU A 70 3.26 6.68 -1.55
C LEU A 70 3.20 8.19 -1.77
N THR A 71 3.48 8.98 -0.74
CA THR A 71 3.56 10.44 -0.84
C THR A 71 4.85 10.81 -1.54
N ARG A 72 4.75 11.60 -2.61
CA ARG A 72 5.89 12.07 -3.36
C ARG A 72 6.83 12.93 -2.49
N GLU A 73 8.12 12.63 -2.53
CA GLU A 73 9.13 13.51 -1.92
C GLU A 73 9.19 14.86 -2.64
N GLN A 74 9.47 15.92 -1.89
CA GLN A 74 9.54 17.26 -2.46
C GLN A 74 10.77 17.36 -3.37
N GLY A 75 10.54 17.58 -4.67
CA GLY A 75 11.60 17.81 -5.66
C GLY A 75 11.86 16.66 -6.62
N THR A 76 11.26 15.47 -6.41
CA THR A 76 11.33 14.37 -7.39
C THR A 76 10.79 14.85 -8.74
N SER A 77 11.52 14.64 -9.83
CA SER A 77 11.07 15.02 -11.18
C SER A 77 9.98 14.08 -11.69
N VAL A 78 9.15 14.51 -12.65
CA VAL A 78 8.13 13.59 -13.22
C VAL A 78 8.82 12.51 -14.05
N LEU A 79 9.92 12.84 -14.72
CA LEU A 79 10.71 11.90 -15.49
C LEU A 79 11.31 10.78 -14.64
N GLU A 80 11.97 11.13 -13.54
CA GLU A 80 12.55 10.17 -12.58
C GLU A 80 11.47 9.24 -12.01
N LEU A 81 10.32 9.80 -11.61
CA LEU A 81 9.18 9.00 -11.17
C LEU A 81 8.75 7.96 -12.21
N LEU A 82 8.70 8.32 -13.50
CA LEU A 82 8.32 7.38 -14.56
C LEU A 82 9.41 6.35 -14.88
N GLU A 83 10.67 6.69 -14.71
CA GLU A 83 11.81 5.78 -14.92
C GLU A 83 11.92 4.75 -13.79
N GLU A 84 11.63 5.14 -12.55
CA GLU A 84 11.81 4.30 -11.36
C GLU A 84 10.57 3.50 -10.96
N PHE A 85 9.37 3.96 -11.30
CA PHE A 85 8.14 3.34 -10.81
C PHE A 85 7.93 1.92 -11.36
N SER A 86 7.74 0.97 -10.43
CA SER A 86 7.38 -0.42 -10.73
C SER A 86 6.22 -0.89 -9.86
N MET A 87 5.19 -1.46 -10.49
CA MET A 87 4.06 -2.07 -9.79
C MET A 87 4.45 -3.29 -8.97
N GLU A 88 5.39 -4.09 -9.48
CA GLU A 88 5.89 -5.27 -8.78
C GLU A 88 6.66 -4.88 -7.51
N GLN A 89 7.56 -3.89 -7.59
CA GLN A 89 8.34 -3.39 -6.45
C GLN A 89 7.44 -2.72 -5.43
N LEU A 90 6.49 -1.88 -5.89
CA LEU A 90 5.53 -1.25 -5.01
C LEU A 90 4.71 -2.28 -4.21
N GLY A 91 4.36 -3.41 -4.83
CA GLY A 91 3.71 -4.51 -4.11
C GLY A 91 4.57 -5.13 -3.00
N ASP A 92 5.89 -5.21 -3.18
CA ASP A 92 6.81 -5.76 -2.18
C ASP A 92 6.95 -4.77 -1.02
N GLU A 93 7.17 -3.50 -1.33
CA GLU A 93 7.28 -2.42 -0.34
C GLU A 93 6.00 -2.29 0.49
N LEU A 94 4.82 -2.35 -0.14
CA LEU A 94 3.55 -2.30 0.57
C LEU A 94 3.34 -3.51 1.48
N GLN A 95 3.77 -4.70 1.06
CA GLN A 95 3.73 -5.89 1.89
C GLN A 95 4.67 -5.79 3.10
N GLU A 96 5.84 -5.18 2.93
CA GLU A 96 6.80 -4.93 4.03
C GLU A 96 6.30 -3.87 5.01
N VAL A 97 5.71 -2.78 4.49
CA VAL A 97 5.25 -1.64 5.28
C VAL A 97 3.90 -1.91 5.98
N ALA A 98 3.03 -2.72 5.36
CA ALA A 98 1.71 -3.05 5.88
C ALA A 98 1.41 -4.57 5.88
N PRO A 99 2.21 -5.37 6.62
CA PRO A 99 2.13 -6.82 6.58
C PRO A 99 0.82 -7.36 7.15
N THR A 100 0.21 -6.68 8.14
CA THR A 100 -1.04 -7.13 8.75
C THR A 100 -2.21 -6.91 7.81
N LEU A 101 -2.31 -5.71 7.22
CA LEU A 101 -3.31 -5.40 6.21
C LEU A 101 -3.17 -6.32 5.00
N TRP A 102 -1.95 -6.53 4.51
CA TRP A 102 -1.68 -7.43 3.39
C TRP A 102 -2.14 -8.85 3.68
N ARG A 103 -1.83 -9.38 4.87
CA ARG A 103 -2.27 -10.70 5.30
C ARG A 103 -3.79 -10.80 5.40
N ILE A 104 -4.48 -9.74 5.85
CA ILE A 104 -5.95 -9.71 5.88
C ILE A 104 -6.50 -9.78 4.45
N LEU A 105 -5.96 -9.01 3.51
CA LEU A 105 -6.37 -9.09 2.10
C LEU A 105 -6.11 -10.49 1.51
N GLU A 106 -4.96 -11.09 1.81
CA GLU A 106 -4.61 -12.42 1.32
C GLU A 106 -5.55 -13.50 1.88
N THR A 107 -5.81 -13.48 3.19
CA THR A 107 -6.68 -14.47 3.86
C THR A 107 -8.16 -14.32 3.51
N THR A 108 -8.62 -13.10 3.19
CA THR A 108 -10.02 -12.87 2.81
C THR A 108 -10.29 -13.13 1.34
N ALA A 109 -9.33 -12.85 0.45
CA ALA A 109 -9.51 -12.99 -0.99
C ALA A 109 -9.04 -14.33 -1.56
N ILE A 110 -8.20 -15.09 -0.84
CA ILE A 110 -7.75 -16.41 -1.27
C ILE A 110 -8.53 -17.49 -0.48
N PRO A 111 -9.45 -18.24 -1.13
CA PRO A 111 -10.13 -19.34 -0.48
C PRO A 111 -9.13 -20.41 -0.03
N ASP A 112 -9.41 -21.03 1.10
CA ASP A 112 -8.49 -21.94 1.79
C ASP A 112 -8.05 -23.11 0.89
N LYS A 113 -6.85 -23.65 1.19
CA LYS A 113 -5.92 -24.47 0.37
C LYS A 113 -6.47 -25.70 -0.40
N THR A 114 -7.76 -25.96 -0.42
CA THR A 114 -8.39 -27.12 -1.07
C THR A 114 -8.63 -26.98 -2.57
N THR A 115 -8.50 -25.79 -3.17
CA THR A 115 -8.86 -25.61 -4.58
C THR A 115 -7.68 -25.13 -5.44
N ARG A 116 -7.10 -26.10 -6.16
CA ARG A 116 -6.30 -26.00 -7.40
C ARG A 116 -4.83 -25.62 -7.29
N ARG A 117 -3.99 -26.64 -7.52
CA ARG A 117 -2.53 -26.65 -7.45
C ARG A 117 -1.82 -26.18 -8.73
N GLU A 118 -2.52 -25.80 -9.80
CA GLU A 118 -1.89 -25.73 -11.14
C GLU A 118 -2.14 -24.42 -11.95
N GLU A 119 -3.10 -23.57 -11.58
CA GLU A 119 -3.35 -22.25 -12.24
C GLU A 119 -2.64 -21.06 -11.54
N GLN A 120 -1.71 -21.36 -10.62
CA GLN A 120 -1.39 -20.48 -9.49
C GLN A 120 -0.46 -19.29 -9.79
N GLY A 121 0.31 -19.29 -10.88
CA GLY A 121 1.28 -18.21 -11.14
C GLY A 121 0.62 -16.89 -11.55
N GLU A 122 -0.18 -16.94 -12.61
CA GLU A 122 -0.79 -15.75 -13.22
C GLU A 122 -1.94 -15.20 -12.38
N ALA A 123 -2.80 -16.09 -11.86
CA ALA A 123 -3.88 -15.71 -10.95
C ALA A 123 -3.34 -15.08 -9.65
N ARG A 124 -2.19 -15.54 -9.14
CA ARG A 124 -1.55 -14.93 -7.96
C ARG A 124 -0.94 -13.57 -8.27
N ARG A 125 -0.32 -13.40 -9.44
CA ARG A 125 0.20 -12.09 -9.90
C ARG A 125 -0.94 -11.08 -10.05
N GLN A 126 -2.07 -11.47 -10.61
CA GLN A 126 -3.25 -10.61 -10.74
C GLN A 126 -3.82 -10.21 -9.37
N LYS A 127 -3.94 -11.15 -8.42
CA LYS A 127 -4.40 -10.84 -7.05
C LYS A 127 -3.47 -9.86 -6.33
N ARG A 128 -2.15 -10.04 -6.50
CA ARG A 128 -1.15 -9.13 -5.94
C ARG A 128 -1.31 -7.71 -6.47
N LEU A 129 -1.54 -7.55 -7.78
CA LEU A 129 -1.84 -6.24 -8.36
C LEU A 129 -3.11 -5.63 -7.75
N VAL A 130 -4.17 -6.42 -7.56
CA VAL A 130 -5.40 -5.94 -6.90
C VAL A 130 -5.12 -5.45 -5.48
N PHE A 131 -4.29 -6.16 -4.71
CA PHE A 131 -3.92 -5.74 -3.35
C PHE A 131 -3.08 -4.47 -3.35
N THR A 132 -2.08 -4.37 -4.23
CA THR A 132 -1.27 -3.16 -4.44
C THR A 132 -2.16 -1.96 -4.76
N THR A 133 -3.09 -2.11 -5.71
CA THR A 133 -4.04 -1.06 -6.09
C THR A 133 -4.96 -0.68 -4.93
N ALA A 134 -5.47 -1.66 -4.17
CA ALA A 134 -6.32 -1.40 -3.01
C ALA A 134 -5.58 -0.60 -1.92
N CYS A 135 -4.34 -0.96 -1.62
CA CYS A 135 -3.49 -0.20 -0.70
C CYS A 135 -3.22 1.22 -1.22
N ALA A 136 -2.99 1.39 -2.53
CA ALA A 136 -2.81 2.71 -3.13
C ALA A 136 -4.08 3.58 -3.06
N MET A 137 -5.27 3.00 -3.21
CA MET A 137 -6.56 3.68 -3.00
C MET A 137 -6.79 4.08 -1.53
N LEU A 138 -6.34 3.24 -0.58
CA LEU A 138 -6.39 3.59 0.84
C LEU A 138 -5.51 4.79 1.14
N SER A 139 -4.35 4.90 0.50
CA SER A 139 -3.44 6.03 0.66
C SER A 139 -4.07 7.37 0.27
N ILE A 140 -4.76 7.44 -0.88
CA ILE A 140 -5.43 8.69 -1.31
C ILE A 140 -6.61 9.06 -0.41
N SER A 141 -7.27 8.06 0.19
CA SER A 141 -8.32 8.31 1.19
C SER A 141 -7.78 8.96 2.46
N ARG A 142 -6.49 8.77 2.77
CA ARG A 142 -5.82 9.37 3.93
C ARG A 142 -5.14 10.70 3.61
N SER A 143 -4.69 10.88 2.37
CA SER A 143 -3.99 12.08 1.93
C SER A 143 -4.45 12.48 0.54
N GLN A 144 -4.96 13.70 0.40
CA GLN A 144 -5.33 14.30 -0.89
C GLN A 144 -4.10 14.77 -1.69
N LEU A 145 -2.88 14.56 -1.16
CA LEU A 145 -1.64 14.91 -1.85
C LEU A 145 -1.30 13.86 -2.91
N ALA A 146 -0.64 14.32 -3.98
CA ALA A 146 -0.32 13.51 -5.16
C ALA A 146 0.49 12.26 -4.76
N ASN A 147 -0.18 11.12 -4.85
CA ASN A 147 0.42 9.82 -4.65
C ASN A 147 1.04 9.35 -5.97
N ASN A 148 2.28 8.86 -5.89
CA ASN A 148 3.08 8.39 -7.03
C ASN A 148 2.30 7.41 -7.92
N TYR A 149 1.57 6.47 -7.31
CA TYR A 149 0.75 5.50 -8.03
C TYR A 149 -0.30 6.19 -8.91
N GLN A 150 -1.12 7.08 -8.35
CA GLN A 150 -2.21 7.73 -9.07
C GLN A 150 -1.70 8.66 -10.18
N VAL A 151 -0.52 9.26 -10.01
CA VAL A 151 0.12 10.09 -11.04
C VAL A 151 0.55 9.22 -12.22
N VAL A 152 1.23 8.10 -11.95
CA VAL A 152 1.68 7.19 -13.00
C VAL A 152 0.50 6.56 -13.73
N ILE A 153 -0.51 6.08 -13.01
CA ILE A 153 -1.74 5.54 -13.62
C ILE A 153 -2.46 6.61 -14.45
N GLY A 154 -2.56 7.86 -13.95
CA GLY A 154 -3.19 8.93 -14.71
C GLY A 154 -2.42 9.31 -15.99
N LEU A 155 -1.09 9.31 -15.95
CA LEU A 155 -0.25 9.51 -17.13
C LEU A 155 -0.40 8.36 -18.12
N PHE A 156 -0.42 7.11 -17.65
CA PHE A 156 -0.66 5.93 -18.46
C PHE A 156 -2.02 5.96 -19.17
N LEU A 157 -3.09 6.32 -18.45
CA LEU A 157 -4.43 6.43 -19.01
C LEU A 157 -4.50 7.48 -20.12
N LEU A 158 -3.91 8.66 -19.88
CA LEU A 158 -3.88 9.72 -20.87
C LEU A 158 -3.05 9.33 -22.10
N ALA A 159 -1.90 8.67 -21.92
CA ALA A 159 -1.09 8.15 -23.01
C ALA A 159 -1.81 7.05 -23.81
N SER A 160 -2.68 6.29 -23.14
CA SER A 160 -3.54 5.27 -23.77
C SER A 160 -4.75 5.84 -24.52
N GLY A 161 -4.92 7.18 -24.53
CA GLY A 161 -6.01 7.85 -25.22
C GLY A 161 -7.32 7.93 -24.42
N ALA A 162 -7.28 7.72 -23.10
CA ALA A 162 -8.47 7.86 -22.25
C ALA A 162 -9.02 9.29 -22.34
N SER A 163 -10.34 9.39 -22.47
CA SER A 163 -11.04 10.67 -22.49
C SER A 163 -11.04 11.31 -21.11
N LYS A 164 -11.20 12.65 -21.07
CA LYS A 164 -11.31 13.41 -19.82
C LYS A 164 -12.40 12.84 -18.89
N ARG A 165 -13.54 12.41 -19.44
CA ARG A 165 -14.65 11.85 -18.65
C ARG A 165 -14.29 10.53 -17.99
N GLU A 166 -13.60 9.64 -18.70
CA GLU A 166 -13.13 8.37 -18.14
C GLU A 166 -12.13 8.61 -17.02
N MET A 167 -11.20 9.56 -17.21
CA MET A 167 -10.23 9.92 -16.18
C MET A 167 -10.89 10.54 -14.93
N GLU A 168 -11.92 11.36 -15.09
CA GLU A 168 -12.70 11.91 -13.97
C GLU A 168 -13.42 10.80 -13.17
N VAL A 169 -13.97 9.79 -13.86
CA VAL A 169 -14.57 8.62 -13.20
C VAL A 169 -13.53 7.85 -12.39
N LEU A 170 -12.33 7.63 -12.96
CA LEU A 170 -11.25 6.90 -12.30
C LEU A 170 -10.63 7.70 -11.15
N GLU A 171 -10.57 9.03 -11.25
CA GLU A 171 -10.21 9.92 -10.15
C GLU A 171 -11.17 9.78 -8.98
N HIS A 172 -12.49 9.82 -9.24
CA HIS A 172 -13.49 9.63 -8.19
C HIS A 172 -13.46 8.23 -7.56
N ALA A 173 -12.99 7.23 -8.30
CA ALA A 173 -12.73 5.88 -7.78
C ALA A 173 -11.39 5.76 -7.02
N GLY A 174 -10.57 6.81 -6.97
CA GLY A 174 -9.27 6.82 -6.30
C GLY A 174 -8.13 6.13 -7.07
N LEU A 175 -8.34 5.82 -8.36
CA LEU A 175 -7.38 5.11 -9.22
C LEU A 175 -6.33 6.03 -9.85
N SER A 176 -6.69 7.29 -10.10
CA SER A 176 -5.81 8.27 -10.74
C SER A 176 -5.97 9.66 -10.11
N THR A 177 -5.04 10.57 -10.41
CA THR A 177 -5.23 11.99 -10.06
C THR A 177 -6.10 12.70 -11.10
N SER A 178 -6.52 13.94 -10.79
CA SER A 178 -7.32 14.74 -11.72
C SER A 178 -6.68 14.93 -13.09
N TYR A 179 -7.53 15.00 -14.12
CA TYR A 179 -7.09 15.31 -15.49
C TYR A 179 -6.25 16.59 -15.55
N ASN A 180 -6.61 17.61 -14.78
CA ASN A 180 -5.87 18.87 -14.75
C ASN A 180 -4.48 18.69 -14.11
N THR A 181 -4.38 17.89 -13.05
CA THR A 181 -3.10 17.52 -12.41
C THR A 181 -2.20 16.79 -13.40
N ILE A 182 -2.74 15.79 -14.10
CA ILE A 182 -2.00 15.05 -15.13
C ILE A 182 -1.54 15.97 -16.27
N ARG A 183 -2.41 16.87 -16.74
CA ARG A 183 -2.04 17.84 -17.79
C ARG A 183 -0.91 18.76 -17.34
N ASN A 184 -0.90 19.18 -16.07
CA ASN A 184 0.20 19.96 -15.51
C ASN A 184 1.49 19.13 -15.43
N HIS A 185 1.41 17.86 -15.01
CA HIS A 185 2.55 16.94 -15.04
C HIS A 185 3.12 16.75 -16.45
N ILE A 186 2.28 16.69 -17.49
CA ILE A 186 2.75 16.63 -18.88
C ILE A 186 3.51 17.90 -19.28
N LYS A 187 3.02 19.08 -18.90
CA LYS A 187 3.74 20.33 -19.18
C LYS A 187 5.11 20.34 -18.49
N THR A 188 5.15 19.91 -17.22
CA THR A 188 6.39 19.77 -16.47
C THR A 188 7.33 18.76 -17.14
N LEU A 189 6.82 17.58 -17.49
CA LEU A 189 7.58 16.52 -18.17
C LEU A 189 8.13 16.99 -19.53
N SER A 190 7.34 17.76 -20.29
CA SER A 190 7.79 18.35 -21.55
C SER A 190 8.92 19.36 -21.33
N ALA A 191 8.84 20.19 -20.29
CA ALA A 191 9.89 21.14 -19.94
C ALA A 191 11.17 20.42 -19.47
N GLU A 192 11.04 19.39 -18.63
CA GLU A 192 12.13 18.52 -18.20
C GLU A 192 12.82 17.84 -19.39
N GLY A 193 12.02 17.31 -20.33
CA GLY A 193 12.51 16.67 -21.56
C GLY A 193 13.26 17.64 -22.47
N ILE A 194 12.74 18.85 -22.68
CA ILE A 194 13.42 19.90 -23.46
C ILE A 194 14.76 20.25 -22.81
N ALA A 195 14.79 20.46 -21.48
CA ALA A 195 16.02 20.78 -20.77
C ALA A 195 17.08 19.65 -20.91
N ARG A 196 16.67 18.39 -20.79
CA ARG A 196 17.55 17.22 -21.01
C ARG A 196 18.06 17.17 -22.44
N PHE A 197 17.20 17.45 -23.42
CA PHE A 197 17.57 17.49 -24.84
C PHE A 197 18.58 18.62 -25.16
N GLU A 198 18.38 19.82 -24.60
CA GLU A 198 19.33 20.93 -24.74
C GLU A 198 20.71 20.61 -24.17
N GLN A 199 20.76 19.90 -23.04
CA GLN A 199 22.03 19.44 -22.45
C GLN A 199 22.73 18.42 -23.36
N LEU A 200 21.97 17.49 -23.96
CA LEU A 200 22.53 16.50 -24.88
C LEU A 200 23.09 17.14 -26.15
N ILE A 201 22.38 18.11 -26.75
CA ILE A 201 22.87 18.85 -27.93
C ILE A 201 24.20 19.57 -27.65
N LYS A 202 24.37 20.11 -26.45
CA LYS A 202 25.61 20.81 -26.08
C LYS A 202 26.79 19.88 -25.83
N THR A 203 26.53 18.62 -25.47
CA THR A 203 27.56 17.67 -25.03
C THR A 203 27.89 16.61 -26.07
N GLN A 204 26.98 16.32 -27.00
CA GLN A 204 27.11 15.26 -27.99
C GLN A 204 26.92 15.81 -29.41
N MET A 205 27.52 15.13 -30.38
CA MET A 205 27.24 15.43 -31.79
C MET A 205 25.83 14.95 -32.13
N CYS A 206 24.97 15.88 -32.55
CA CYS A 206 23.62 15.57 -32.99
C CYS A 206 23.50 15.66 -34.52
N PHE A 207 22.76 14.73 -35.11
CA PHE A 207 22.38 14.77 -36.52
C PHE A 207 20.86 14.91 -36.60
N ILE A 208 20.39 15.86 -37.40
CA ILE A 208 18.97 16.00 -37.70
C ILE A 208 18.67 15.05 -38.86
N VAL A 209 17.94 13.96 -38.57
CA VAL A 209 17.42 13.07 -39.59
C VAL A 209 15.98 13.50 -39.86
N TRP A 210 15.72 13.96 -41.07
CA TRP A 210 14.38 14.27 -41.53
C TRP A 210 13.82 13.05 -42.24
N ASP A 211 12.78 12.43 -41.66
CA ASP A 211 12.03 11.36 -42.29
C ASP A 211 10.67 11.89 -42.74
N ASN A 212 10.29 11.55 -43.96
CA ASN A 212 9.10 12.05 -44.65
C ASN A 212 7.87 11.21 -44.27
N LEU A 213 7.72 10.94 -42.97
CA LEU A 213 6.59 10.19 -42.42
C LEU A 213 5.34 11.06 -42.50
N ASN A 214 4.55 10.85 -43.56
CA ASN A 214 3.21 11.38 -43.69
C ASN A 214 2.33 10.77 -42.59
N ILE A 215 2.22 11.44 -41.45
CA ILE A 215 1.26 11.08 -40.40
C ILE A 215 -0.11 11.46 -40.93
N ALA A 216 -0.79 10.50 -41.57
CA ALA A 216 -2.18 10.65 -41.98
C ALA A 216 -3.04 10.70 -40.70
N PHE A 217 -3.52 11.89 -40.36
CA PHE A 217 -4.52 12.13 -39.31
C PHE A 217 -5.92 11.80 -39.82
#